data_AF-A0A285P4I3-F1
#
_entry.id   AF-A0A285P4I3-F1
#
_cell.length_a   1.000
_cell.length_b   1.000
_cell.length_c   1.000
_cell.angle_alpha   90.00
_cell.angle_beta   90.00
_cell.angle_gamma   90.00
#
_symmetry.space_group_name_H-M   'P 1'
#
loop_
_entity.id
_entity.type
_entity.pdbx_description
1 polymer ?
#
loop_
_entity_poly.entity_id
_entity_poly.type
_entity_poly.pdbx_seq_one_letter_code
_entity_poly.pdbx_strand_id
1 'polypeptide(L)'
;MYYYLMICLSHLELCPHCKRIALQVCEYDEPYPRVVAECQCCGYKAHDVPMRLSKEDFKVILDKLGRKLIGEVCLDDRCGSNRVLRLLQEGSYAEYRCLDCGAEWNSDDVQKAINRVKSVQGAIKNGNRLLEVLKAGEGECPLCGWDVGHIHVGYAVAIECFVCGYYSKVEEIIPDVDLTTLECPQYEKSEETG
;
A
#
# COMPACT_ATOMS: atom_id res chain seq x y z
N MET A 1 -13.24 16.47 13.87
CA MET A 1 -13.92 15.35 13.19
C MET A 1 -13.50 15.40 11.74
N TYR A 2 -12.54 14.57 11.34
CA TYR A 2 -12.22 14.40 9.92
C TYR A 2 -13.29 13.46 9.34
N TYR A 3 -14.11 13.96 8.42
CA TYR A 3 -14.99 13.09 7.64
C TYR A 3 -14.10 12.41 6.60
N TYR A 4 -13.82 11.12 6.78
CA TYR A 4 -13.14 10.32 5.77
C TYR A 4 -14.06 10.26 4.54
N LEU A 5 -13.60 10.79 3.40
CA LEU A 5 -14.36 10.71 2.16
C LEU A 5 -14.26 9.27 1.64
N MET A 6 -15.39 8.58 1.64
CA MET A 6 -15.57 7.26 1.06
C MET A 6 -16.34 7.45 -0.24
N ILE A 7 -15.77 7.00 -1.35
CA ILE A 7 -16.40 7.05 -2.67
C ILE A 7 -16.62 5.61 -3.11
N CYS A 8 -17.88 5.23 -3.24
CA CYS A 8 -18.23 3.95 -3.84
C CYS A 8 -18.53 4.14 -5.32
N LEU A 9 -18.16 3.16 -6.15
CA LEU A 9 -18.60 3.13 -7.53
C LEU A 9 -20.13 3.18 -7.58
N SER A 10 -20.65 3.95 -8.53
CA SER A 10 -22.10 4.13 -8.72
C SER A 10 -22.78 2.87 -9.27
N HIS A 11 -22.01 1.97 -9.90
CA HIS A 11 -22.45 0.69 -10.42
C HIS A 11 -21.89 -0.45 -9.57
N LEU A 12 -22.56 -1.61 -9.65
CA LEU A 12 -22.10 -2.84 -9.04
C LEU A 12 -21.22 -3.60 -10.03
N GLU A 13 -20.19 -4.24 -9.50
CA GLU A 13 -19.22 -5.05 -10.23
C GLU A 13 -19.61 -6.55 -10.20
N LEU A 14 -18.98 -7.34 -11.07
CA LEU A 14 -19.15 -8.79 -11.07
C LEU A 14 -18.51 -9.41 -9.82
N CYS A 15 -19.33 -10.07 -8.99
CA CYS A 15 -18.82 -10.82 -7.86
C CYS A 15 -18.05 -12.07 -8.34
N PRO A 16 -16.77 -12.24 -7.98
CA PRO A 16 -15.98 -13.39 -8.41
C PRO A 16 -16.50 -14.71 -7.83
N HIS A 17 -17.22 -14.67 -6.70
CA HIS A 17 -17.74 -15.84 -6.00
C HIS A 17 -19.11 -16.30 -6.52
N CYS A 18 -20.15 -15.45 -6.47
CA CYS A 18 -21.51 -15.84 -6.88
C CYS A 18 -21.85 -15.52 -8.35
N LYS A 19 -20.92 -14.90 -9.10
CA LYS A 19 -21.07 -14.53 -10.52
C LYS A 19 -22.26 -13.62 -10.82
N ARG A 20 -22.68 -12.82 -9.84
CA ARG A 20 -23.72 -11.80 -10.01
C ARG A 20 -23.11 -10.39 -9.99
N ILE A 21 -23.74 -9.47 -10.72
CA ILE A 21 -23.42 -8.04 -10.73
C ILE A 21 -23.94 -7.43 -9.42
N ALA A 22 -23.19 -7.67 -8.34
CA ALA A 22 -23.61 -7.43 -6.96
C ALA A 22 -22.46 -6.98 -6.06
N LEU A 23 -21.26 -6.77 -6.60
CA LEU A 23 -20.07 -6.39 -5.85
C LEU A 23 -20.00 -4.86 -5.75
N GLN A 24 -20.20 -4.34 -4.54
CA GLN A 24 -20.02 -2.92 -4.27
C GLN A 24 -18.55 -2.65 -3.96
N VAL A 25 -17.92 -1.77 -4.73
CA VAL A 25 -16.53 -1.37 -4.54
C VAL A 25 -16.48 0.04 -3.99
N CYS A 26 -15.82 0.22 -2.84
CA CYS A 26 -15.65 1.50 -2.17
C CYS A 26 -14.18 1.82 -1.95
N GLU A 27 -13.77 2.97 -2.45
CA GLU A 27 -12.46 3.57 -2.25
C GLU A 27 -12.57 4.61 -1.12
N TYR A 28 -11.48 4.80 -0.39
CA TYR A 28 -11.42 5.86 0.61
C TYR A 28 -10.18 6.71 0.29
N ASP A 29 -10.15 7.98 0.66
CA ASP A 29 -8.98 8.81 0.35
C ASP A 29 -7.97 8.85 1.51
N GLU A 30 -8.43 8.61 2.74
CA GLU A 30 -7.57 8.49 3.92
C GLU A 30 -7.99 7.28 4.77
N PRO A 31 -7.04 6.53 5.37
CA PRO A 31 -5.56 6.65 5.35
C PRO A 31 -4.64 6.12 4.19
N TYR A 32 -4.94 5.15 3.33
CA TYR A 32 -5.37 5.30 1.92
C TYR A 32 -4.47 6.02 0.89
N PRO A 33 -4.60 5.64 -0.42
CA PRO A 33 -5.66 4.83 -1.06
C PRO A 33 -5.65 3.33 -0.72
N ARG A 34 -6.82 2.72 -0.68
CA ARG A 34 -7.19 1.34 -0.40
C ARG A 34 -8.58 1.13 -1.00
N VAL A 35 -9.04 -0.11 -1.02
CA VAL A 35 -10.34 -0.45 -1.60
C VAL A 35 -10.97 -1.54 -0.75
N VAL A 36 -12.27 -1.42 -0.50
CA VAL A 36 -13.08 -2.47 0.11
C VAL A 36 -14.15 -2.85 -0.90
N ALA A 37 -14.21 -4.13 -1.24
CA ALA A 37 -15.25 -4.69 -2.10
C ALA A 37 -16.13 -5.65 -1.28
N GLU A 38 -17.44 -5.48 -1.32
CA GLU A 38 -18.40 -6.34 -0.62
C GLU A 38 -19.56 -6.74 -1.56
N CYS A 39 -19.81 -8.04 -1.68
CA CYS A 39 -20.91 -8.56 -2.48
C CYS A 39 -22.21 -8.53 -1.68
N GLN A 40 -23.16 -7.72 -2.13
CA GLN A 40 -24.48 -7.56 -1.53
C GLN A 40 -25.38 -8.80 -1.69
N CYS A 41 -24.95 -9.81 -2.47
CA CYS A 41 -25.69 -11.07 -2.65
C CYS A 41 -25.16 -12.20 -1.77
N CYS A 42 -23.89 -12.57 -1.91
CA CYS A 42 -23.33 -13.74 -1.21
C CYS A 42 -22.56 -13.39 0.07
N GLY A 43 -22.17 -12.11 0.27
CA GLY A 43 -21.34 -11.70 1.40
C GLY A 43 -19.83 -11.85 1.17
N TYR A 44 -19.38 -12.13 -0.07
CA TYR A 44 -17.96 -12.07 -0.44
C TYR A 44 -17.36 -10.71 -0.08
N LYS A 45 -16.17 -10.70 0.52
CA LYS A 45 -15.45 -9.46 0.83
C LYS A 45 -14.01 -9.53 0.35
N ALA A 46 -13.49 -8.42 -0.18
CA ALA A 46 -12.07 -8.23 -0.43
C ALA A 46 -11.63 -6.88 0.12
N HIS A 47 -10.52 -6.84 0.82
CA HIS A 47 -9.98 -5.59 1.39
C HIS A 47 -8.47 -5.69 1.56
N ASP A 48 -7.81 -4.54 1.69
CA ASP A 48 -6.39 -4.49 2.00
C ASP A 48 -6.13 -4.67 3.50
N VAL A 49 -4.98 -5.27 3.81
CA VAL A 49 -4.48 -5.43 5.16
C VAL A 49 -3.05 -4.86 5.21
N PRO A 50 -2.78 -3.81 6.01
CA PRO A 50 -1.45 -3.26 6.13
C PRO A 50 -0.49 -4.26 6.81
N MET A 51 0.80 -4.17 6.49
CA MET A 51 1.83 -4.89 7.26
C MET A 51 1.72 -4.53 8.76
N ARG A 52 1.83 -5.56 9.61
CA ARG A 52 1.98 -5.35 11.06
C ARG A 52 3.38 -4.81 11.34
N LEU A 53 3.48 -3.65 11.99
CA LEU A 53 4.74 -3.01 12.33
C LEU A 53 5.01 -3.10 13.84
N SER A 54 5.97 -3.94 14.20
CA SER A 54 6.56 -4.01 15.55
C SER A 54 7.66 -2.96 15.74
N LYS A 55 8.17 -2.82 16.96
CA LYS A 55 9.31 -1.90 17.24
C LYS A 55 10.56 -2.35 16.47
N GLU A 56 10.76 -3.65 16.35
CA GLU A 56 11.84 -4.28 15.63
C GLU A 56 11.75 -3.99 14.14
N ASP A 57 10.55 -4.05 13.55
CA ASP A 57 10.32 -3.70 12.13
C ASP A 57 10.72 -2.25 11.85
N PHE A 58 10.32 -1.31 12.71
CA PHE A 58 10.73 0.09 12.57
C PHE A 58 12.25 0.27 12.63
N LYS A 59 12.93 -0.48 13.50
CA LYS A 59 14.39 -0.43 13.59
C LYS A 59 15.04 -0.89 12.28
N VAL A 60 14.56 -2.00 11.71
CA VAL A 60 15.05 -2.53 10.43
C VAL A 60 14.80 -1.55 9.29
N ILE A 61 13.61 -0.96 9.23
CA ILE A 61 13.25 0.02 8.20
C ILE A 61 14.12 1.28 8.30
N LEU A 62 14.31 1.81 9.51
CA LEU A 62 15.12 3.02 9.72
C LEU A 62 16.60 2.78 9.44
N ASP A 63 17.13 1.60 9.78
CA ASP A 63 18.50 1.20 9.45
C ASP A 63 18.70 1.14 7.92
N LYS A 64 17.77 0.48 7.21
CA LYS A 64 17.76 0.42 5.75
C LYS A 64 17.77 1.81 5.12
N LEU A 65 16.87 2.69 5.55
CA LEU A 65 16.81 4.07 5.04
C LEU A 65 18.09 4.86 5.40
N GLY A 66 18.68 4.64 6.58
CA GLY A 66 19.95 5.25 6.97
C GLY A 66 21.12 4.86 6.06
N ARG A 67 21.21 3.58 5.67
CA ARG A 67 22.22 3.10 4.70
C ARG A 67 22.02 3.71 3.31
N LYS A 68 20.76 3.91 2.89
CA LYS A 68 20.41 4.60 1.63
C LYS A 68 20.74 6.10 1.66
N LEU A 69 20.58 6.76 2.82
CA LEU A 69 20.87 8.18 3.03
C LEU A 69 22.35 8.51 2.78
N ILE A 70 23.25 7.62 3.18
CA ILE A 70 24.69 7.80 3.02
C ILE A 70 25.25 7.20 1.72
N GLY A 71 24.39 6.59 0.90
CA GLY A 71 24.75 5.93 -0.35
C GLY A 71 25.54 4.63 -0.17
N GLU A 72 25.33 3.90 0.92
CA GLU A 72 25.98 2.60 1.14
C GLU A 72 25.33 1.49 0.29
N VAL A 73 24.02 1.61 0.05
CA VAL A 73 23.23 0.67 -0.74
C VAL A 73 22.29 1.44 -1.67
N CYS A 74 21.98 0.83 -2.81
CA CYS A 74 21.01 1.31 -3.78
C CYS A 74 19.67 1.63 -3.11
N LEU A 75 19.05 2.73 -3.54
CA LEU A 75 17.71 3.11 -3.10
C LEU A 75 16.65 2.03 -3.39
N ASP A 76 16.80 1.31 -4.50
CA ASP A 76 15.90 0.24 -4.92
C ASP A 76 16.34 -1.12 -4.36
N ASP A 77 15.55 -1.69 -3.46
CA ASP A 77 15.77 -3.01 -2.84
C ASP A 77 15.78 -4.15 -3.88
N ARG A 78 15.14 -3.98 -5.03
CA ARG A 78 15.15 -4.97 -6.13
C ARG A 78 16.54 -5.09 -6.75
N CYS A 79 17.29 -3.99 -6.76
CA CYS A 79 18.69 -3.99 -7.20
C CYS A 79 19.61 -4.41 -6.05
N GLY A 80 19.45 -3.80 -4.87
CA GLY A 80 20.24 -4.14 -3.67
C GLY A 80 21.75 -3.92 -3.79
N SER A 81 22.22 -3.28 -4.88
CA SER A 81 23.64 -3.07 -5.14
C SER A 81 24.29 -2.14 -4.12
N ASN A 82 25.56 -2.39 -3.80
CA ASN A 82 26.43 -1.50 -3.06
C ASN A 82 27.31 -0.62 -3.96
N ARG A 83 27.19 -0.74 -5.28
CA ARG A 83 27.94 0.06 -6.27
C ARG A 83 27.24 1.40 -6.49
N VAL A 84 27.31 2.25 -5.48
CA VAL A 84 26.70 3.58 -5.49
C VAL A 84 27.76 4.65 -5.65
N LEU A 85 27.58 5.52 -6.63
CA LEU A 85 28.42 6.69 -6.86
C LEU A 85 27.75 7.92 -6.25
N ARG A 86 28.49 8.68 -5.43
CA ARG A 86 28.09 10.02 -5.01
C ARG A 86 28.43 11.01 -6.11
N LEU A 87 27.42 11.66 -6.68
CA LEU A 87 27.56 12.60 -7.80
C LEU A 87 27.92 14.00 -7.32
N LEU A 88 27.27 14.44 -6.25
CA LEU A 88 27.39 15.79 -5.69
C LEU A 88 27.39 15.73 -4.16
N GLN A 89 28.08 16.67 -3.52
CA GLN A 89 27.96 16.91 -2.09
C GLN A 89 28.08 18.40 -1.77
N GLU A 90 27.02 18.97 -1.18
CA GLU A 90 26.95 20.37 -0.75
C GLU A 90 26.51 20.43 0.71
N GLY A 91 27.48 20.55 1.62
CA GLY A 91 27.20 20.48 3.06
C GLY A 91 26.63 19.11 3.45
N SER A 92 25.38 19.10 3.93
CA SER A 92 24.63 17.89 4.28
C SER A 92 23.85 17.28 3.11
N TYR A 93 23.72 18.00 2.00
CA TYR A 93 23.05 17.52 0.80
C TYR A 93 24.00 16.65 -0.03
N ALA A 94 23.51 15.52 -0.53
CA ALA A 94 24.25 14.65 -1.44
C ALA A 94 23.33 14.01 -2.47
N GLU A 95 23.85 13.83 -3.68
CA GLU A 95 23.19 13.10 -4.78
C GLU A 95 23.93 11.81 -5.07
N TYR A 96 23.17 10.77 -5.38
CA TYR A 96 23.66 9.42 -5.57
C TYR A 96 23.10 8.80 -6.85
N ARG A 97 23.91 7.94 -7.47
CA ARG A 97 23.50 7.07 -8.58
C ARG A 97 23.97 5.65 -8.34
N CYS A 98 23.07 4.68 -8.47
CA CYS A 98 23.44 3.27 -8.52
C CYS A 98 24.07 2.94 -9.88
N LEU A 99 25.26 2.34 -9.89
CA LEU A 99 25.99 1.99 -11.11
C LEU A 99 25.42 0.76 -11.83
N ASP A 100 24.60 -0.04 -11.15
CA ASP A 100 24.05 -1.28 -11.72
C ASP A 100 22.65 -1.09 -12.30
N CYS A 101 21.74 -0.40 -11.59
CA CYS A 101 20.38 -0.15 -12.08
C CYS A 101 20.13 1.28 -12.57
N GLY A 102 21.08 2.20 -12.39
CA GLY A 102 20.94 3.60 -12.79
C GLY A 102 20.00 4.42 -11.92
N ALA A 103 19.44 3.87 -10.83
CA ALA A 103 18.57 4.62 -9.93
C ALA A 103 19.31 5.83 -9.33
N GLU A 104 18.62 6.96 -9.26
CA GLU A 104 19.13 8.23 -8.73
C GLU A 104 18.30 8.71 -7.56
N TRP A 105 18.95 9.31 -6.57
CA TRP A 105 18.29 9.89 -5.41
C TRP A 105 19.16 10.92 -4.72
N ASN A 106 18.53 11.75 -3.90
CA ASN A 106 19.22 12.71 -3.05
C ASN A 106 18.98 12.41 -1.56
N SER A 107 19.84 12.96 -0.71
CA SER A 107 19.76 12.80 0.74
C SER A 107 18.49 13.40 1.36
N ASP A 108 17.95 14.48 0.78
CA ASP A 108 16.80 15.18 1.33
C ASP A 108 15.53 14.32 1.23
N ASP A 109 15.33 13.63 0.13
CA ASP A 109 14.18 12.74 -0.06
C ASP A 109 14.24 11.53 0.87
N VAL A 110 15.43 10.95 1.06
CA VAL A 110 15.63 9.88 2.05
C VAL A 110 15.43 10.40 3.47
N GLN A 111 15.87 11.63 3.77
CA GLN A 111 15.67 12.25 5.08
C GLN A 111 14.19 12.52 5.37
N LYS A 112 13.41 12.98 4.37
CA LYS A 112 11.95 13.10 4.48
C LYS A 112 11.30 11.75 4.77
N ALA A 113 11.72 10.70 4.07
CA ALA A 113 11.23 9.34 4.29
C ALA A 113 11.51 8.85 5.72
N ILE A 114 12.73 9.05 6.22
CA ILE A 114 13.11 8.72 7.60
C ILE A 114 12.23 9.47 8.61
N ASN A 115 11.98 10.76 8.38
CA ASN A 115 11.17 11.57 9.28
C ASN A 115 9.71 11.10 9.33
N ARG A 116 9.14 10.70 8.18
CA ARG A 116 7.79 10.13 8.10
C ARG A 116 7.69 8.82 8.88
N VAL A 117 8.64 7.90 8.69
CA VAL A 117 8.69 6.63 9.45
C VAL A 117 8.79 6.86 10.96
N LYS A 118 9.65 7.79 11.40
CA LYS A 118 9.77 8.14 12.83
C LYS A 118 8.48 8.73 13.40
N SER A 119 7.77 9.56 12.62
CA SER A 119 6.47 10.11 13.01
C SER A 119 5.44 8.99 13.25
N VAL A 120 5.31 8.07 12.29
CA VAL A 120 4.43 6.89 12.40
C VAL A 120 4.81 6.02 13.61
N GLN A 121 6.11 5.74 13.81
CA GLN A 121 6.61 4.99 14.97
C GLN A 121 6.24 5.67 16.30
N GLY A 122 6.30 6.99 16.36
CA GLY A 122 5.93 7.77 17.54
C GLY A 122 4.44 7.66 17.87
N ALA A 123 3.59 7.68 16.85
CA ALA A 123 2.13 7.68 17.00
C ALA A 123 1.56 6.30 17.43
N ILE A 124 2.15 5.20 16.98
CA ILE A 124 1.66 3.83 17.30
C ILE A 124 1.77 3.48 18.79
N LYS A 125 2.69 4.12 19.53
CA LYS A 125 2.88 3.90 20.97
C LYS A 125 1.65 4.29 21.82
N ASN A 126 0.67 4.99 21.24
CA ASN A 126 -0.58 5.41 21.89
C ASN A 126 -1.78 4.52 21.53
N GLY A 127 -1.68 3.19 21.72
CA GLY A 127 -2.84 2.30 21.69
C GLY A 127 -3.36 1.85 20.31
N ASN A 128 -2.46 1.57 19.36
CA ASN A 128 -2.71 0.89 18.07
C ASN A 128 -3.73 1.58 17.12
N ARG A 129 -3.27 2.65 16.49
CA ARG A 129 -3.98 3.38 15.42
C ARG A 129 -3.14 3.44 14.14
N LEU A 130 -2.50 2.32 13.78
CA LEU A 130 -1.62 2.26 12.60
C LEU A 130 -2.32 2.77 11.33
N LEU A 131 -3.58 2.36 11.13
CA LEU A 131 -4.36 2.83 10.00
C LEU A 131 -4.54 4.34 10.04
N GLU A 132 -4.91 4.96 11.16
CA GLU A 132 -5.15 6.41 11.22
C GLU A 132 -3.92 7.29 10.91
N VAL A 133 -2.70 6.71 11.01
CA VAL A 133 -1.44 7.45 10.86
C VAL A 133 -0.74 7.17 9.54
N LEU A 134 -1.09 6.06 8.88
CA LEU A 134 -0.71 5.84 7.50
C LEU A 134 -1.45 6.87 6.64
N LYS A 135 -0.73 7.49 5.71
CA LYS A 135 -1.27 8.46 4.74
C LYS A 135 -0.47 8.26 3.46
N ALA A 136 -1.07 8.28 2.29
CA ALA A 136 -0.36 8.28 1.01
C ALA A 136 -1.07 9.19 0.00
N GLY A 137 -0.31 9.89 -0.83
CA GLY A 137 -0.82 10.35 -2.12
C GLY A 137 -0.96 9.19 -3.10
N GLU A 138 -1.54 9.46 -4.27
CA GLU A 138 -1.57 8.50 -5.38
C GLU A 138 -0.14 8.02 -5.71
N GLY A 139 0.06 6.70 -5.76
CA GLY A 139 1.38 6.08 -6.01
C GLY A 139 2.37 6.11 -4.84
N GLU A 140 2.10 6.83 -3.74
CA GLU A 140 3.03 6.91 -2.61
C GLU A 140 2.97 5.69 -1.69
N CYS A 141 4.12 5.33 -1.11
CA CYS A 141 4.17 4.43 0.03
C CYS A 141 3.56 5.11 1.26
N PRO A 142 2.57 4.50 1.94
CA PRO A 142 1.90 5.14 3.08
C PRO A 142 2.77 5.26 4.33
N LEU A 143 3.88 4.50 4.37
CA LEU A 143 4.81 4.52 5.49
C LEU A 143 5.94 5.55 5.31
N CYS A 144 6.66 5.49 4.19
CA CYS A 144 7.83 6.34 3.95
C CYS A 144 7.58 7.50 2.97
N GLY A 145 6.44 7.51 2.27
CA GLY A 145 6.08 8.58 1.34
C GLY A 145 6.81 8.55 0.01
N TRP A 146 7.58 7.49 -0.26
CA TRP A 146 8.27 7.35 -1.54
C TRP A 146 7.27 7.00 -2.64
N ASP A 147 7.43 7.58 -3.82
CA ASP A 147 6.64 7.20 -4.99
C ASP A 147 7.07 5.82 -5.49
N VAL A 148 6.22 4.82 -5.29
CA VAL A 148 6.48 3.42 -5.62
C VAL A 148 5.50 2.85 -6.64
N GLY A 149 4.48 3.63 -7.00
CA GLY A 149 3.32 3.14 -7.72
C GLY A 149 2.45 2.20 -6.87
N HIS A 150 1.19 2.09 -7.25
CA HIS A 150 0.23 1.14 -6.66
C HIS A 150 -0.14 0.10 -7.71
N ILE A 151 -0.18 -1.18 -7.32
CA ILE A 151 -0.58 -2.27 -8.22
C ILE A 151 -2.00 -2.69 -7.86
N HIS A 152 -2.89 -2.73 -8.83
CA HIS A 152 -4.24 -3.27 -8.65
C HIS A 152 -4.20 -4.80 -8.80
N VAL A 153 -4.67 -5.50 -7.78
CA VAL A 153 -4.86 -6.96 -7.79
C VAL A 153 -6.35 -7.23 -7.68
N GLY A 154 -6.99 -7.50 -8.81
CA GLY A 154 -8.45 -7.51 -8.91
C GLY A 154 -9.02 -6.15 -8.51
N TYR A 155 -9.83 -6.13 -7.45
CA TYR A 155 -10.48 -4.93 -6.93
C TYR A 155 -9.69 -4.24 -5.81
N ALA A 156 -8.55 -4.78 -5.37
CA ALA A 156 -7.79 -4.25 -4.22
C ALA A 156 -6.45 -3.64 -4.64
N VAL A 157 -5.95 -2.72 -3.82
CA VAL A 157 -4.65 -2.06 -4.01
C VAL A 157 -3.58 -2.78 -3.20
N ALA A 158 -2.61 -3.37 -3.90
CA ALA A 158 -1.40 -3.93 -3.33
C ALA A 158 -0.27 -2.90 -3.41
N ILE A 159 0.38 -2.66 -2.27
CA ILE A 159 1.54 -1.78 -2.16
C ILE A 159 2.73 -2.64 -1.78
N GLU A 160 3.83 -2.50 -2.52
CA GLU A 160 5.12 -3.11 -2.19
C GLU A 160 6.23 -2.07 -2.37
N CYS A 161 6.66 -1.47 -1.27
CA CYS A 161 7.63 -0.38 -1.29
C CYS A 161 9.05 -0.94 -1.36
N PHE A 162 9.68 -0.83 -2.53
CA PHE A 162 11.09 -1.21 -2.75
C PHE A 162 12.10 -0.27 -2.07
N VAL A 163 11.65 0.79 -1.37
CA VAL A 163 12.53 1.72 -0.66
C VAL A 163 12.58 1.43 0.84
N CYS A 164 11.43 1.34 1.51
CA CYS A 164 11.39 1.08 2.95
C CYS A 164 11.05 -0.38 3.28
N GLY A 165 10.51 -1.16 2.34
CA GLY A 165 10.06 -2.54 2.55
C GLY A 165 8.66 -2.67 3.13
N TYR A 166 7.90 -1.58 3.26
CA TYR A 166 6.48 -1.65 3.62
C TYR A 166 5.69 -2.39 2.54
N TYR A 167 4.73 -3.20 2.96
CA TYR A 167 3.78 -3.81 2.05
C TYR A 167 2.35 -3.83 2.62
N SER A 168 1.36 -3.96 1.75
CA SER A 168 0.00 -4.39 2.09
C SER A 168 -0.29 -5.75 1.46
N LYS A 169 -1.23 -6.49 2.04
CA LYS A 169 -1.78 -7.72 1.47
C LYS A 169 -3.24 -7.49 1.12
N VAL A 170 -3.76 -8.30 0.21
CA VAL A 170 -5.19 -8.38 -0.05
C VAL A 170 -5.73 -9.60 0.70
N GLU A 171 -6.79 -9.41 1.49
CA GLU A 171 -7.51 -10.47 2.16
C GLU A 171 -8.89 -10.64 1.52
N GLU A 172 -9.17 -11.87 1.07
CA GLU A 172 -10.46 -12.27 0.53
C GLU A 172 -11.19 -13.17 1.55
N ILE A 173 -12.45 -12.85 1.81
CA ILE A 173 -13.34 -13.61 2.68
C ILE A 173 -14.39 -14.26 1.80
N ILE A 174 -14.30 -15.59 1.69
CA ILE A 174 -15.28 -16.41 0.99
C ILE A 174 -16.36 -16.84 2.00
N PRO A 175 -17.63 -16.44 1.78
CA PRO A 175 -18.73 -16.78 2.66
C PRO A 175 -19.11 -18.26 2.52
N ASP A 176 -19.50 -18.88 3.63
CA ASP A 176 -20.02 -20.25 3.64
C ASP A 176 -21.52 -20.22 3.26
N VAL A 177 -21.79 -20.17 1.96
CA VAL A 177 -23.14 -20.14 1.38
C VAL A 177 -23.27 -21.13 0.23
N ASP A 178 -24.41 -21.81 0.15
CA ASP A 178 -24.71 -22.69 -0.98
C ASP A 178 -25.14 -21.85 -2.20
N LEU A 179 -24.21 -21.71 -3.16
CA LEU A 179 -24.42 -20.96 -4.39
C LEU A 179 -25.48 -21.57 -5.31
N THR A 180 -25.82 -22.85 -5.14
CA THR A 180 -26.84 -23.52 -5.96
C THR A 180 -28.25 -23.12 -5.55
N THR A 181 -28.44 -22.77 -4.26
CA THR A 181 -29.72 -22.33 -3.70
C THR A 181 -29.79 -20.82 -3.45
N LEU A 182 -28.70 -20.08 -3.71
CA LEU A 182 -28.63 -18.65 -3.45
C LEU A 182 -29.47 -17.83 -4.44
N GLU A 183 -30.60 -17.33 -3.96
CA GLU A 183 -31.50 -16.46 -4.71
C GLU A 183 -31.25 -14.99 -4.38
N CYS A 184 -30.75 -14.24 -5.36
CA CYS A 184 -30.63 -12.79 -5.29
C CYS A 184 -31.29 -12.16 -6.52
N PRO A 185 -32.64 -12.14 -6.59
CA PRO A 185 -33.40 -11.73 -7.78
C PRO A 185 -33.15 -10.28 -8.21
N GLN A 186 -32.70 -9.44 -7.29
CA GLN A 186 -32.34 -8.04 -7.54
C GLN A 186 -31.00 -7.84 -8.26
N TYR A 187 -30.19 -8.89 -8.42
CA TYR A 187 -28.88 -8.81 -9.08
C TYR A 187 -28.79 -9.78 -10.26
N GLU A 188 -28.46 -9.24 -11.42
CA GLU A 188 -28.23 -10.00 -12.64
C GLU A 188 -27.11 -11.02 -12.46
N LYS A 189 -27.31 -12.22 -13.01
CA LYS A 189 -26.29 -13.28 -13.03
C LYS A 189 -25.58 -13.21 -14.37
N SER A 190 -24.26 -13.10 -14.35
CA SER A 190 -23.47 -13.13 -15.58
C SER A 190 -23.53 -14.53 -16.19
N GLU A 191 -23.78 -14.61 -17.49
CA GLU A 191 -23.70 -15.86 -18.26
C GLU A 191 -22.25 -16.18 -18.67
N GLU A 192 -21.35 -15.20 -18.64
CA GLU A 192 -19.93 -15.35 -19.00
C GLU A 192 -18.98 -15.00 -17.83
N THR A 193 -17.84 -15.68 -17.79
CA THR A 193 -16.70 -15.32 -16.94
C THR A 193 -15.75 -14.43 -17.73
N GLY A 194 -15.87 -13.11 -17.61
CA GLY A 194 -14.91 -12.16 -18.21
C GLY A 194 -15.50 -10.80 -18.48
#